data_AF-A0A519RUH9-F1
#
_entry.id   AF-A0A519RUH9-F1
#
_cell.length_a   1.000
_cell.length_b   1.000
_cell.length_c   1.000
_cell.angle_alpha   90.00
_cell.angle_beta   90.00
_cell.angle_gamma   90.00
#
_symmetry.space_group_name_H-M   'P 1'
#
loop_
_entity.id
_entity.type
_entity.pdbx_description
1 polymer ?
#
loop_
_entity_poly.entity_id
_entity_poly.type
_entity_poly.pdbx_seq_one_letter_code
_entity_poly.pdbx_strand_id
1 'polypeptide(L)'
;YGRLLRLAGSSEAIRQGKFYELQDANNLSKEYDQHKLYCFVRYSAGQQVLVVVNFSDSKTYRPTLLIPDEVMTRMGLNPQHVHTYHDLLSGGTAQPSLSLTLAPLSAQVLEIKPK
;
A
#
# COMPACT_ATOMS: atom_id res chain seq x y z
N TYR A 1 -12.57 12.77 -3.10
CA TYR A 1 -12.69 12.35 -1.69
C TYR A 1 -13.66 11.18 -1.47
N GLY A 2 -14.96 11.27 -1.85
CA GLY A 2 -15.96 10.22 -1.56
C GLY A 2 -15.87 8.88 -2.30
N ARG A 3 -14.88 8.68 -3.19
CA ARG A 3 -14.66 7.42 -3.93
C ARG A 3 -13.72 6.46 -3.18
N LEU A 4 -12.73 7.00 -2.46
CA LEU A 4 -11.81 6.24 -1.62
C LEU A 4 -12.51 5.72 -0.34
N LEU A 5 -13.35 6.55 0.28
CA LEU A 5 -14.26 6.13 1.37
C LEU A 5 -15.29 5.08 0.92
N ARG A 6 -15.70 5.09 -0.35
CA ARG A 6 -16.60 4.08 -0.93
C ARG A 6 -15.89 2.75 -1.21
N LEU A 7 -14.65 2.81 -1.71
CA LEU A 7 -13.79 1.63 -1.89
C LEU A 7 -13.38 1.02 -0.55
N ALA A 8 -13.17 1.86 0.47
CA ALA A 8 -13.04 1.43 1.85
C ALA A 8 -14.31 0.76 2.41
N GLY A 9 -15.47 0.95 1.80
CA GLY A 9 -16.71 0.29 2.21
C GLY A 9 -16.98 -1.06 1.53
N SER A 10 -16.33 -1.36 0.40
CA SER A 10 -16.76 -2.45 -0.51
C SER A 10 -15.83 -3.66 -0.59
N SER A 11 -14.67 -3.66 0.08
CA SER A 11 -13.71 -4.79 0.05
C SER A 11 -13.82 -5.66 1.31
N GLU A 12 -13.87 -6.98 1.12
CA GLU A 12 -13.96 -7.97 2.19
C GLU A 12 -12.72 -7.94 3.11
N ALA A 13 -11.54 -7.64 2.56
CA ALA A 13 -10.30 -7.42 3.31
C ALA A 13 -10.33 -6.15 4.17
N ILE A 14 -11.20 -5.19 3.85
CA ILE A 14 -11.43 -4.00 4.67
C ILE A 14 -12.42 -4.28 5.80
N ARG A 15 -13.37 -5.18 5.56
CA ARG A 15 -14.42 -5.53 6.53
C ARG A 15 -13.98 -6.58 7.55
N GLN A 16 -13.06 -7.48 7.20
CA GLN A 16 -12.62 -8.61 8.04
C GLN A 16 -11.10 -8.88 8.01
N GLY A 17 -10.34 -8.18 7.17
CA GLY A 17 -8.89 -8.39 7.06
C GLY A 17 -8.12 -7.75 8.20
N LYS A 18 -6.98 -8.37 8.53
CA LYS A 18 -6.03 -7.80 9.49
C LYS A 18 -5.41 -6.54 8.88
N PHE A 19 -5.24 -5.53 9.72
CA PHE A 19 -4.73 -4.21 9.37
C PHE A 19 -3.39 -3.99 10.04
N TYR A 20 -2.43 -3.45 9.28
CA TYR A 20 -1.12 -3.07 9.80
C TYR A 20 -0.68 -1.75 9.17
N GLU A 21 -0.33 -0.78 10.01
CA GLU A 21 0.19 0.52 9.57
C GLU A 21 1.68 0.43 9.30
N LEU A 22 2.12 1.00 8.17
CA LEU A 22 3.54 1.03 7.79
C LEU A 22 4.19 2.37 8.12
N GLN A 23 3.51 3.23 8.90
CA GLN A 23 3.99 4.54 9.34
C GLN A 23 5.34 4.43 10.07
N ASP A 24 5.43 3.60 11.11
CA ASP A 24 6.65 3.47 11.92
C ASP A 24 7.83 2.90 11.15
N ALA A 25 7.57 2.01 10.19
CA ALA A 25 8.61 1.43 9.34
C ALA A 25 9.18 2.42 8.31
N ASN A 26 8.41 3.47 7.96
CA ASN A 26 8.74 4.39 6.87
C ASN A 26 8.97 5.84 7.33
N ASN A 27 8.66 6.19 8.58
CA ASN A 27 8.82 7.54 9.13
C ASN A 27 10.27 8.05 9.16
N LEU A 28 11.27 7.15 9.10
CA LEU A 28 12.69 7.49 9.05
C LEU A 28 13.19 7.79 7.62
N SER A 29 12.38 7.53 6.59
CA SER A 29 12.76 7.84 5.21
C SER A 29 12.63 9.33 4.94
N LYS A 30 13.70 9.97 4.44
CA LYS A 30 13.69 11.39 4.07
C LYS A 30 12.64 11.75 3.01
N GLU A 31 12.21 10.76 2.24
CA GLU A 31 11.24 10.89 1.15
C GLU A 31 9.79 10.66 1.62
N TYR A 32 9.61 10.20 2.86
CA TYR A 32 8.31 9.89 3.45
C TYR A 32 7.92 10.93 4.50
N ASP A 33 6.96 11.79 4.14
CA ASP A 33 6.39 12.77 5.06
C ASP A 33 5.17 12.14 5.76
N GLN A 34 5.34 11.64 6.99
CA GLN A 34 4.28 11.00 7.77
C GLN A 34 3.03 11.87 8.01
N HIS A 35 3.14 13.20 7.87
CA HIS A 35 2.01 14.12 8.01
C HIS A 35 1.21 14.28 6.72
N LYS A 36 1.79 13.90 5.57
CA LYS A 36 1.19 14.04 4.25
C LYS A 36 0.98 12.69 3.56
N LEU A 37 1.75 11.68 3.89
CA LEU A 37 1.65 10.34 3.36
C LEU A 37 1.11 9.42 4.43
N TYR A 38 0.22 8.53 4.02
CA TYR A 38 -0.31 7.49 4.87
C TYR A 38 -0.25 6.17 4.15
N CYS A 39 0.35 5.17 4.79
CA CYS A 39 0.58 3.86 4.21
C CYS A 39 0.16 2.77 5.18
N PHE A 40 -0.63 1.82 4.69
CA PHE A 40 -1.03 0.66 5.46
C PHE A 40 -1.24 -0.54 4.54
N VAL A 41 -1.12 -1.73 5.11
CA VAL A 41 -1.51 -2.97 4.45
C VAL A 41 -2.77 -3.52 5.08
N ARG A 42 -3.57 -4.15 4.23
CA ARG A 42 -4.70 -4.98 4.63
C ARG A 42 -4.58 -6.33 4.00
N TYR A 43 -4.80 -7.37 4.79
CA TYR A 43 -4.61 -8.72 4.32
C TYR A 43 -5.64 -9.67 4.92
N SER A 44 -5.99 -10.66 4.12
CA SER A 44 -6.86 -11.79 4.44
C SER A 44 -6.18 -13.08 3.98
N ALA A 45 -6.83 -14.23 4.20
CA ALA A 45 -6.28 -15.52 3.81
C ALA A 45 -6.00 -15.65 2.29
N GLY A 46 -6.69 -14.88 1.44
CA GLY A 46 -6.56 -14.97 -0.02
C GLY A 46 -6.13 -13.68 -0.72
N GLN A 47 -6.02 -12.56 0.00
CA GLN A 47 -5.73 -11.27 -0.63
C GLN A 47 -4.92 -10.36 0.28
N GLN A 48 -3.85 -9.79 -0.27
CA GLN A 48 -2.95 -8.83 0.37
C GLN A 48 -2.97 -7.53 -0.43
N VAL A 49 -3.31 -6.42 0.23
CA VAL A 49 -3.48 -5.11 -0.39
C VAL A 49 -2.65 -4.09 0.37
N LEU A 50 -1.78 -3.39 -0.34
CA LEU A 50 -1.05 -2.22 0.12
C LEU A 50 -1.79 -0.96 -0.35
N VAL A 51 -2.06 -0.05 0.57
CA VAL A 51 -2.70 1.23 0.28
C VAL A 51 -1.76 2.34 0.68
N VAL A 52 -1.49 3.24 -0.26
CA VAL A 52 -0.64 4.41 -0.05
C VAL A 52 -1.39 5.65 -0.51
N VAL A 53 -1.52 6.63 0.38
CA VAL A 53 -2.31 7.83 0.16
C VAL A 53 -1.41 9.06 0.33
N ASN A 54 -1.56 10.02 -0.58
CA ASN A 54 -0.97 11.34 -0.48
C ASN A 54 -2.06 12.39 -0.20
N PHE A 55 -1.97 12.99 0.97
CA PHE A 55 -2.83 14.08 1.45
C PHE A 55 -2.25 15.46 1.18
N SER A 56 -1.07 15.58 0.57
CA SER A 56 -0.59 16.87 0.07
C SER A 56 -1.46 17.34 -1.10
N ASP A 57 -1.83 18.61 -1.06
CA ASP A 57 -2.59 19.32 -2.09
C ASP A 57 -1.72 19.91 -3.21
N SER A 58 -0.40 19.89 -3.01
CA SER A 58 0.55 20.64 -3.85
C SER A 58 1.77 19.81 -4.26
N LYS A 59 2.13 18.77 -3.50
CA LYS A 59 3.38 18.02 -3.71
C LYS A 59 3.12 16.58 -4.16
N THR A 60 3.82 16.18 -5.22
CA THR A 60 3.93 14.78 -5.64
C THR A 60 5.02 14.09 -4.81
N TYR A 61 4.72 12.92 -4.29
CA TYR A 61 5.69 12.10 -3.55
C TYR A 61 6.02 10.82 -4.31
N ARG A 62 7.26 10.36 -4.14
CA ARG A 62 7.76 9.09 -4.66
C ARG A 62 8.48 8.34 -3.53
N PRO A 63 7.75 7.94 -2.47
CA PRO A 63 8.37 7.34 -1.32
C PRO A 63 8.87 5.94 -1.65
N THR A 64 10.07 5.61 -1.20
CA THR A 64 10.52 4.23 -1.10
C THR A 64 9.87 3.61 0.13
N LEU A 65 8.93 2.68 -0.06
CA LEU A 65 8.27 2.00 1.04
C LEU A 65 9.00 0.70 1.40
N LEU A 66 9.21 0.51 2.70
CA LEU A 66 9.63 -0.73 3.32
C LEU A 66 8.43 -1.41 3.97
N ILE A 67 8.20 -2.67 3.60
CA ILE A 67 7.28 -3.57 4.29
C ILE A 67 8.15 -4.50 5.13
N PRO A 68 8.07 -4.48 6.47
CA PRO A 68 8.87 -5.36 7.31
C PRO A 68 8.59 -6.84 7.05
N ASP A 69 9.61 -7.67 7.16
CA ASP A 69 9.53 -9.14 6.97
C ASP A 69 8.47 -9.80 7.87
N GLU A 70 8.29 -9.28 9.09
CA GLU A 70 7.27 -9.76 10.00
C GLU A 70 5.86 -9.52 9.42
N VAL A 71 5.64 -8.37 8.79
CA VAL A 71 4.36 -8.02 8.17
C VAL A 71 4.15 -8.90 6.94
N MET A 72 5.17 -9.11 6.11
CA MET A 72 5.09 -10.05 4.98
C MET A 72 4.71 -11.45 5.44
N THR A 73 5.37 -11.96 6.47
CA THR A 73 5.08 -13.27 7.06
C THR A 73 3.66 -13.35 7.61
N ARG A 74 3.19 -12.30 8.30
CA ARG A 74 1.81 -12.19 8.79
C ARG A 74 0.78 -12.17 7.66
N MET A 75 1.14 -11.61 6.51
CA MET A 75 0.34 -11.62 5.28
C MET A 75 0.31 -12.99 4.58
N GLY A 76 1.12 -13.96 5.05
CA GLY A 76 1.31 -15.24 4.37
C GLY A 76 2.27 -15.15 3.18
N LEU A 77 3.01 -14.05 3.06
CA LEU A 77 4.02 -13.82 2.03
C LEU A 77 5.41 -14.18 2.57
N ASN A 78 6.24 -14.73 1.69
CA ASN A 78 7.61 -15.07 2.01
C ASN A 78 8.52 -13.88 1.66
N PRO A 79 9.15 -13.20 2.64
CA PRO A 79 9.97 -12.00 2.38
C PRO A 79 11.22 -12.28 1.54
N GLN A 80 11.65 -13.53 1.42
CA GLN A 80 12.76 -13.95 0.56
C GLN A 80 12.34 -14.19 -0.90
N HIS A 81 11.03 -14.20 -1.20
CA HIS A 81 10.53 -14.36 -2.57
C HIS A 81 10.20 -13.02 -3.23
N VAL A 82 10.33 -13.00 -4.56
CA VAL A 82 9.91 -11.86 -5.36
C VAL A 82 8.39 -11.78 -5.35
N HIS A 83 7.87 -10.61 -4.99
CA HIS A 83 6.44 -10.32 -5.05
C HIS A 83 6.13 -9.41 -6.23
N THR A 84 4.92 -9.54 -6.74
CA THR A 84 4.38 -8.66 -7.77
C THR A 84 3.36 -7.72 -7.16
N TYR A 85 3.36 -6.49 -7.63
CA TYR A 85 2.48 -5.41 -7.18
C TYR A 85 1.58 -5.01 -8.34
N HIS A 86 0.28 -5.22 -8.19
CA HIS A 86 -0.72 -4.92 -9.22
C HIS A 86 -1.60 -3.76 -8.78
N ASP A 87 -1.60 -2.66 -9.53
CA ASP A 87 -2.43 -1.49 -9.20
C ASP A 87 -3.90 -1.75 -9.55
N LEU A 88 -4.72 -1.87 -8.50
CA LEU A 88 -6.14 -2.12 -8.59
C LEU A 88 -6.94 -0.89 -9.05
N LEU A 89 -6.39 0.32 -8.94
CA LEU A 89 -7.06 1.55 -9.35
C LEU A 89 -6.81 1.90 -10.81
N SER A 90 -5.57 1.74 -11.27
CA SER A 90 -5.20 2.03 -12.66
C SER A 90 -5.40 0.84 -13.60
N GLY A 91 -5.52 -0.38 -13.07
CA GLY A 91 -5.59 -1.61 -13.87
C GLY A 91 -4.29 -1.93 -14.60
N GLY A 92 -3.17 -1.33 -14.16
CA GLY A 92 -1.85 -1.49 -14.77
C GLY A 92 -1.29 -2.91 -14.62
N THR A 93 -0.23 -3.23 -15.36
CA THR A 93 0.43 -4.54 -15.27
C THR A 93 1.12 -4.74 -13.92
N ALA A 94 1.14 -5.97 -13.43
CA ALA A 94 1.82 -6.31 -12.19
C ALA A 94 3.35 -6.10 -12.32
N GLN A 95 3.94 -5.34 -11.40
CA GLN A 95 5.36 -5.00 -11.41
C GLN A 95 6.12 -5.80 -10.34
N PRO A 96 7.34 -6.29 -10.62
CA PRO A 96 8.15 -7.01 -9.64
C PRO A 96 8.82 -6.10 -8.59
N SER A 97 8.67 -4.78 -8.73
CA SER A 97 9.22 -3.78 -7.81
C SER A 97 8.16 -2.75 -7.41
N LEU A 98 8.30 -2.23 -6.19
CA LEU A 98 7.40 -1.25 -5.62
C LEU A 98 7.79 0.17 -6.07
N SER A 99 7.26 0.61 -7.21
CA SER A 99 7.45 1.96 -7.74
C SER A 99 6.22 2.82 -7.48
N LEU A 100 6.31 3.75 -6.52
CA LEU A 100 5.18 4.60 -6.12
C LEU A 100 5.34 6.02 -6.66
N THR A 101 4.28 6.55 -7.25
CA THR A 101 4.21 7.95 -7.68
C THR A 101 2.84 8.51 -7.31
N LEU A 102 2.82 9.25 -6.20
CA LEU A 102 1.60 9.77 -5.61
C LEU A 102 1.49 11.25 -5.93
N ALA A 103 0.66 11.58 -6.92
CA ALA A 103 0.27 12.96 -7.21
C ALA A 103 -0.47 13.59 -6.01
N PRO A 104 -0.64 14.93 -5.98
CA PRO A 104 -1.39 15.58 -4.92
C PRO A 104 -2.81 15.02 -4.81
N LEU A 105 -3.29 14.81 -3.57
CA LEU A 105 -4.61 14.27 -3.25
C LEU A 105 -4.93 12.94 -3.95
N SER A 106 -3.91 12.11 -4.21
CA SER A 106 -4.06 10.82 -4.87
C SER A 106 -3.79 9.65 -3.93
N ALA A 107 -4.20 8.47 -4.36
CA ALA A 107 -3.89 7.21 -3.69
C ALA A 107 -3.51 6.16 -4.72
N GLN A 108 -2.68 5.21 -4.31
CA GLN A 108 -2.42 3.98 -5.03
C GLN A 108 -2.84 2.79 -4.17
N VAL A 109 -3.47 1.80 -4.80
CA VAL A 109 -3.90 0.57 -4.15
C VAL A 109 -3.28 -0.58 -4.92
N LEU A 110 -2.31 -1.25 -4.30
CA LEU A 110 -1.53 -2.29 -4.90
C LEU A 110 -1.89 -3.63 -4.27
N GLU A 111 -2.33 -4.58 -5.08
CA GLU A 111 -2.44 -5.98 -4.66
C GLU A 111 -1.05 -6.64 -4.72
N ILE A 112 -0.66 -7.32 -3.64
CA ILE A 112 0.60 -8.02 -3.53
C ILE A 112 0.35 -9.50 -3.77
N LYS A 113 1.07 -10.10 -4.73
CA LYS A 113 1.02 -11.54 -5.00
C LYS A 113 2.42 -12.15 -5.03
N PRO A 114 2.59 -13.38 -4.51
CA PRO A 114 3.81 -14.14 -4.78
C PRO A 114 3.93 -14.36 -6.29
N LYS A 115 5.15 -14.20 -6.82
CA LYS A 115 5.46 -14.51 -8.23
C LYS A 115 5.48 -16.00 -8.47
#